data_AF-A0A2W4T9J6-F1
#
_entry.id   AF-A0A2W4T9J6-F1
#
_cell.length_a   1.000
_cell.length_b   1.000
_cell.length_c   1.000
_cell.angle_alpha   90.00
_cell.angle_beta   90.00
_cell.angle_gamma   90.00
#
_symmetry.space_group_name_H-M   'P 1'
#
loop_
_entity.id
_entity.type
_entity.pdbx_description
1 polymer ?
#
loop_
_entity_poly.entity_id
_entity_poly.type
_entity_poly.pdbx_seq_one_letter_code
_entity_poly.pdbx_strand_id
1 'polypeptide(L)'
;MCIFGLGVVLGFIVSYRSMDSEPVINDNSREVLKALTQLSVTEIPRESLNCEVNGTFTASDGSTINNDVSVGDFIADYLVLSFEQKHNAIHQLICEGDGIQQCTWTFGEDKPEEGWDRILRFEYNPKTKVVNPKSLHCIDVP
;
A
#
# COMPACT_ATOMS: atom_id res chain seq x y z
N MET A 1 12.26 12.64 -68.71
CA MET A 1 11.85 11.42 -67.98
C MET A 1 12.56 11.46 -66.64
N CYS A 2 11.94 12.09 -65.64
CA CYS A 2 12.51 12.28 -64.30
C CYS A 2 11.87 11.24 -63.38
N ILE A 3 12.67 10.33 -62.85
CA ILE A 3 12.21 9.28 -61.93
C ILE A 3 12.11 9.90 -60.53
N PHE A 4 10.90 9.88 -59.98
CA PHE A 4 10.58 10.22 -58.60
C PHE A 4 11.26 9.23 -57.64
N GLY A 5 12.21 9.72 -56.85
CA GLY A 5 12.74 9.01 -55.70
C GLY A 5 11.84 9.22 -54.49
N LEU A 6 10.97 8.24 -54.21
CA LEU A 6 10.33 8.06 -52.91
C LEU A 6 11.39 7.60 -51.89
N GLY A 7 11.71 8.44 -50.92
CA GLY A 7 12.43 8.06 -49.71
C GLY A 7 11.60 8.49 -48.51
N VAL A 8 10.81 7.54 -47.99
CA VAL A 8 9.81 7.75 -46.95
C VAL A 8 10.45 8.06 -45.60
N VAL A 9 9.74 8.93 -44.89
CA VAL A 9 10.00 9.55 -43.61
C VAL A 9 9.67 8.61 -42.44
N LEU A 10 10.40 8.78 -41.33
CA LEU A 10 10.10 8.38 -39.93
C LEU A 10 10.24 6.91 -39.50
N GLY A 11 11.01 6.74 -38.43
CA GLY A 11 11.06 5.52 -37.62
C GLY A 11 11.79 5.73 -36.29
N PHE A 12 11.51 6.83 -35.57
CA PHE A 12 11.85 6.93 -34.14
C PHE A 12 10.99 5.91 -33.39
N ILE A 13 11.52 4.72 -33.14
CA ILE A 13 10.96 3.79 -32.16
C ILE A 13 11.66 4.08 -30.82
N VAL A 14 11.29 5.20 -30.21
CA VAL A 14 11.46 5.43 -28.78
C VAL A 14 10.11 5.90 -28.30
N SER A 15 9.30 4.96 -27.81
CA SER A 15 8.25 5.13 -26.79
C SER A 15 7.29 3.94 -26.87
N TYR A 16 7.62 2.89 -26.14
CA TYR A 16 6.61 2.24 -25.32
C TYR A 16 7.16 2.29 -23.90
N ARG A 17 7.01 3.47 -23.28
CA ARG A 17 6.96 3.53 -21.82
C ARG A 17 5.87 2.54 -21.40
N SER A 18 6.19 1.65 -20.48
CA SER A 18 5.17 1.06 -19.60
C SER A 18 4.25 2.20 -19.16
N MET A 19 3.03 2.21 -19.70
CA MET A 19 1.92 2.75 -18.93
C MET A 19 1.72 1.73 -17.83
N ASP A 20 2.50 1.87 -16.75
CA ASP A 20 2.18 1.23 -15.50
C ASP A 20 0.74 1.64 -15.21
N SER A 21 -0.14 0.64 -15.25
CA SER A 21 -1.54 0.78 -14.89
C SER A 21 -1.59 1.48 -13.55
N GLU A 22 -2.08 2.73 -13.54
CA GLU A 22 -2.41 3.42 -12.29
C GLU A 22 -3.22 2.43 -11.44
N PRO A 23 -2.92 2.28 -10.14
CA PRO A 23 -3.68 1.38 -9.30
C PRO A 23 -5.15 1.81 -9.39
N VAL A 24 -6.00 0.94 -9.92
CA VAL A 24 -7.44 1.20 -10.06
C VAL A 24 -8.03 1.18 -8.66
N ILE A 25 -7.91 2.30 -7.95
CA ILE A 25 -8.61 2.55 -6.69
C ILE A 25 -10.06 2.78 -7.07
N ASN A 26 -10.87 1.72 -6.99
CA ASN A 26 -12.31 1.82 -7.18
C ASN A 26 -12.93 2.74 -6.11
N ASP A 27 -14.15 3.24 -6.36
CA ASP A 27 -14.79 4.20 -5.47
C ASP A 27 -14.94 3.67 -4.03
N ASN A 28 -15.15 2.36 -3.87
CA ASN A 28 -15.24 1.72 -2.56
C ASN A 28 -13.90 1.78 -1.80
N SER A 29 -12.79 1.45 -2.46
CA SER A 29 -11.43 1.55 -1.90
C SER A 29 -11.10 2.98 -1.49
N ARG A 30 -11.55 3.99 -2.25
CA ARG A 30 -11.35 5.41 -1.89
C ARG A 30 -12.06 5.78 -0.59
N GLU A 31 -13.30 5.34 -0.40
CA GLU A 31 -14.04 5.61 0.83
C GLU A 31 -13.40 4.93 2.05
N VAL A 32 -12.98 3.68 1.89
CA VAL A 32 -12.29 2.91 2.93
C VAL A 32 -10.98 3.59 3.34
N LEU A 33 -10.13 3.95 2.38
CA LEU A 33 -8.86 4.65 2.65
C LEU A 33 -9.10 6.01 3.31
N LYS A 34 -10.17 6.73 2.93
CA LYS A 34 -10.57 7.97 3.59
C LYS A 34 -10.97 7.74 5.05
N ALA A 35 -11.73 6.69 5.35
CA ALA A 35 -12.10 6.36 6.74
C ALA A 35 -10.86 5.96 7.55
N LEU A 36 -9.93 5.22 6.95
CA LEU A 36 -8.71 4.77 7.61
C LEU A 36 -7.74 5.93 7.90
N THR A 37 -7.59 6.90 6.99
CA THR A 37 -6.76 8.10 7.21
C THR A 37 -7.26 8.99 8.37
N GLN A 38 -8.57 8.96 8.67
CA GLN A 38 -9.13 9.63 9.85
C GLN A 38 -8.65 9.01 11.16
N LEU A 39 -8.20 7.75 11.13
CA LEU A 39 -7.59 7.05 12.24
C LEU A 39 -6.06 7.15 12.25
N SER A 40 -5.44 8.04 11.48
CA SER A 40 -3.97 8.12 11.36
C SER A 40 -3.22 8.23 12.70
N VAL A 41 -3.80 8.87 13.71
CA VAL A 41 -3.21 8.98 15.06
C VAL A 41 -3.59 7.83 16.01
N THR A 42 -4.38 6.88 15.54
CA THR A 42 -4.86 5.74 16.33
C THR A 42 -3.78 4.67 16.37
N GLU A 43 -3.44 4.23 17.57
CA GLU A 43 -2.51 3.13 17.81
C GLU A 43 -3.14 1.80 17.42
N ILE A 44 -2.36 0.96 16.75
CA ILE A 44 -2.70 -0.44 16.50
C ILE A 44 -2.46 -1.19 17.82
N PRO A 45 -3.43 -1.98 18.33
CA PRO A 45 -3.27 -2.72 19.58
C PRO A 45 -1.99 -3.57 19.55
N ARG A 46 -1.17 -3.50 20.62
CA ARG A 46 0.15 -4.18 20.68
C ARG A 46 0.05 -5.68 20.48
N GLU A 47 -0.99 -6.30 21.04
CA GLU A 47 -1.28 -7.73 20.86
C GLU A 47 -1.62 -8.12 19.41
N SER A 48 -1.88 -7.12 18.57
CA SER A 48 -2.26 -7.23 17.16
C SER A 48 -1.22 -6.64 16.21
N LEU A 49 -0.01 -6.34 16.71
CA LEU A 49 1.08 -5.77 15.96
C LEU A 49 2.20 -6.81 15.77
N ASN A 50 2.21 -7.45 14.60
CA ASN A 50 3.25 -8.39 14.18
C ASN A 50 4.11 -7.85 13.03
N CYS A 51 3.88 -6.61 12.60
CA CYS A 51 4.63 -5.96 11.53
C CYS A 51 5.75 -5.07 12.08
N GLU A 52 6.92 -5.10 11.42
CA GLU A 52 8.05 -4.18 11.66
C GLU A 52 7.78 -2.86 10.94
N VAL A 53 6.80 -2.11 11.46
CA VAL A 53 6.64 -0.70 11.11
C VAL A 53 7.63 0.09 11.97
N ASN A 54 8.24 1.13 11.39
CA ASN A 54 9.31 1.95 11.97
C ASN A 54 8.92 2.71 13.27
N GLY A 55 8.54 1.99 14.33
CA GLY A 55 8.28 2.49 15.68
C GLY A 55 9.43 2.23 16.63
N THR A 56 10.35 1.33 16.26
CA THR A 56 11.45 0.88 17.10
C THR A 56 12.71 1.68 16.80
N PHE A 57 13.10 2.57 17.72
CA PHE A 57 14.35 3.32 17.61
C PHE A 57 15.28 2.93 18.75
N THR A 58 16.51 2.55 18.40
CA THR A 58 17.59 2.39 19.37
C THR A 58 18.19 3.77 19.62
N ALA A 59 17.96 4.31 20.81
CA ALA A 59 18.56 5.55 21.25
C ALA A 59 20.08 5.46 21.33
N SER A 60 20.75 6.62 21.30
CA SER A 60 22.21 6.70 21.33
C SER A 60 22.83 6.10 22.61
N ASP A 61 22.03 5.86 23.64
CA ASP A 61 22.40 5.17 24.87
C ASP A 61 22.21 3.64 24.83
N GLY A 62 21.80 3.11 23.68
CA GLY A 62 21.55 1.68 23.46
C GLY A 62 20.17 1.20 23.94
N SER A 63 19.31 2.09 24.45
CA SER A 63 17.94 1.72 24.81
C SER A 63 17.07 1.58 23.56
N THR A 64 16.32 0.49 23.48
CA THR A 64 15.31 0.30 22.43
C THR A 64 14.00 0.90 22.91
N ILE A 65 13.55 1.97 22.24
CA ILE A 65 12.24 2.56 22.48
C ILE A 65 11.27 1.91 21.49
N ASN A 66 10.33 1.11 22.02
CA ASN A 66 9.20 0.61 21.26
C ASN A 66 8.13 1.69 21.28
N ASN A 67 8.00 2.48 20.21
CA ASN A 67 6.86 3.38 20.08
C ASN A 67 5.62 2.58 19.67
N ASP A 68 4.47 3.00 20.18
CA ASP A 68 3.19 2.48 19.71
C ASP A 68 3.04 2.81 18.22
N VAL A 69 2.82 1.77 17.40
CA VAL A 69 2.64 1.92 15.96
C VAL A 69 1.23 2.41 15.69
N SER A 70 1.11 3.49 14.93
CA SER A 70 -0.16 4.06 14.52
C SER A 70 -0.58 3.60 13.12
N VAL A 71 -1.86 3.77 12.79
CA VAL A 71 -2.36 3.61 11.42
C VAL A 71 -1.62 4.57 10.46
N GLY A 72 -1.22 5.75 10.95
CA GLY A 72 -0.46 6.73 10.19
C GLY A 72 0.92 6.21 9.78
N ASP A 73 1.60 5.47 10.65
CA ASP A 73 2.90 4.88 10.34
C ASP A 73 2.76 3.79 9.26
N PHE A 74 1.71 2.97 9.33
CA PHE A 74 1.41 1.99 8.28
C PHE A 74 1.13 2.67 6.92
N ILE A 75 0.37 3.78 6.92
CA ILE A 75 0.11 4.57 5.71
C ILE A 75 1.41 5.18 5.17
N ALA A 76 2.29 5.68 6.04
CA ALA A 76 3.57 6.25 5.63
C ALA A 76 4.47 5.21 4.96
N ASP A 77 4.57 4.01 5.55
CA ASP A 77 5.32 2.89 4.97
C ASP A 77 4.78 2.47 3.60
N TYR A 78 3.45 2.40 3.46
CA TYR A 78 2.80 2.17 2.16
C TYR A 78 3.24 3.20 1.12
N LEU A 79 3.17 4.50 1.47
CA LEU A 79 3.54 5.59 0.57
C LEU A 79 5.01 5.52 0.17
N VAL A 80 5.91 5.29 1.13
CA VAL A 80 7.36 5.13 0.87
C VAL A 80 7.57 4.03 -0.17
N LEU A 81 7.00 2.85 0.06
CA LEU A 81 7.15 1.71 -0.85
C LEU A 81 6.53 1.97 -2.23
N SER A 82 5.36 2.59 -2.28
CA SER A 82 4.70 2.96 -3.54
C SER A 82 5.52 3.94 -4.39
N PHE A 83 6.37 4.78 -3.78
CA PHE A 83 7.24 5.69 -4.53
C PHE A 83 8.56 5.07 -5.00
N GLU A 84 8.99 3.95 -4.42
CA GLU A 84 10.30 3.34 -4.70
C GLU A 84 10.41 2.65 -6.08
N GLN A 85 9.38 2.69 -6.94
CA GLN A 85 9.37 2.13 -8.31
C GLN A 85 10.02 0.74 -8.42
N LYS A 86 9.74 -0.14 -7.46
CA LYS A 86 10.25 -1.51 -7.51
C LYS A 86 9.44 -2.31 -8.52
N HIS A 87 10.15 -2.98 -9.43
CA HIS A 87 9.52 -4.00 -10.28
C HIS A 87 8.94 -5.08 -9.36
N ASN A 88 7.63 -5.32 -9.46
CA ASN A 88 6.84 -6.29 -8.67
C ASN A 88 6.39 -5.82 -7.27
N ALA A 89 5.95 -4.57 -7.11
CA ALA A 89 5.27 -4.17 -5.87
C ALA A 89 3.83 -4.73 -5.83
N ILE A 90 3.43 -5.29 -4.68
CA ILE A 90 2.04 -5.65 -4.39
C ILE A 90 1.35 -4.45 -3.75
N HIS A 91 0.18 -4.08 -4.24
CA HIS A 91 -0.68 -3.06 -3.64
C HIS A 91 -2.14 -3.48 -3.79
N GLN A 92 -2.76 -3.93 -2.70
CA GLN A 92 -4.10 -4.50 -2.75
C GLN A 92 -4.93 -4.11 -1.53
N LEU A 93 -6.14 -3.62 -1.77
CA LEU A 93 -7.15 -3.43 -0.72
C LEU A 93 -8.39 -4.23 -1.09
N ILE A 94 -8.69 -5.26 -0.31
CA ILE A 94 -9.88 -6.11 -0.45
C ILE A 94 -10.79 -5.86 0.74
N CYS A 95 -12.09 -5.76 0.51
CA CYS A 95 -13.10 -5.71 1.57
C CYS A 95 -14.24 -6.69 1.24
N GLU A 96 -14.59 -7.55 2.19
CA GLU A 96 -15.59 -8.59 2.02
C GLU A 96 -16.72 -8.48 3.05
N GLY A 97 -17.96 -8.70 2.63
CA GLY A 97 -19.15 -8.72 3.48
C GLY A 97 -20.25 -7.72 3.06
N ASP A 98 -21.50 -8.07 3.35
CA ASP A 98 -22.69 -7.28 2.97
C ASP A 98 -23.12 -6.25 4.04
N GLY A 99 -22.56 -6.37 5.24
CA GLY A 99 -22.87 -5.53 6.40
C GLY A 99 -21.63 -4.80 6.89
N ILE A 100 -21.07 -5.26 8.01
CA ILE A 100 -19.71 -4.89 8.40
C ILE A 100 -18.77 -5.65 7.47
N GLN A 101 -17.90 -4.91 6.79
CA GLN A 101 -16.91 -5.44 5.88
C GLN A 101 -15.61 -5.73 6.63
N GLN A 102 -15.03 -6.90 6.38
CA GLN A 102 -13.67 -7.22 6.78
C GLN A 102 -12.75 -6.76 5.65
N CYS A 103 -11.93 -5.75 5.92
CA CYS A 103 -10.98 -5.20 4.97
C CYS A 103 -9.57 -5.69 5.27
N THR A 104 -8.83 -5.98 4.21
CA THR A 104 -7.41 -6.35 4.22
C THR A 104 -6.68 -5.44 3.25
N TRP A 105 -5.76 -4.63 3.78
CA TRP A 105 -4.86 -3.80 3.00
C TRP A 105 -3.47 -4.41 3.00
N THR A 106 -3.02 -4.90 1.85
CA THR A 106 -1.72 -5.51 1.63
C THR A 106 -0.85 -4.62 0.78
N PHE A 107 0.41 -4.44 1.17
CA PHE A 107 1.44 -3.93 0.28
C PHE A 107 2.80 -4.58 0.55
N GLY A 108 3.66 -4.65 -0.46
CA GLY A 108 4.90 -5.40 -0.32
C GLY A 108 5.71 -5.50 -1.59
N GLU A 109 6.75 -6.32 -1.55
CA GLU A 109 7.60 -6.66 -2.69
C GLU A 109 7.44 -8.15 -3.02
N ASP A 110 7.01 -8.43 -4.25
CA ASP A 110 6.97 -9.79 -4.79
C ASP A 110 8.32 -10.10 -5.47
N LYS A 111 9.24 -10.65 -4.67
CA LYS A 111 10.56 -11.08 -5.15
C LYS A 111 10.66 -12.61 -5.20
N PRO A 112 11.32 -13.18 -6.22
CA PRO A 112 11.48 -14.63 -6.35
C PRO A 112 12.28 -15.31 -5.22
N GLU A 113 13.15 -14.56 -4.54
CA GLU A 113 14.08 -15.11 -3.54
C GLU A 113 13.64 -14.82 -2.10
N GLU A 114 13.01 -13.67 -1.85
CA GLU A 114 12.48 -13.24 -0.54
C GLU A 114 11.48 -12.11 -0.78
N GLY A 115 10.20 -12.45 -0.86
CA GLY A 115 9.11 -11.49 -0.85
C GLY A 115 8.82 -11.03 0.57
N TRP A 116 8.14 -9.91 0.72
CA TRP A 116 7.56 -9.54 2.00
C TRP A 116 6.28 -8.74 1.76
N ASP A 117 5.24 -9.12 2.50
CA ASP A 117 3.93 -8.48 2.48
C ASP A 117 3.62 -7.92 3.87
N ARG A 118 3.25 -6.63 3.89
CA ARG A 118 2.63 -5.95 5.03
C ARG A 118 1.14 -5.96 4.89
N ILE A 119 0.44 -6.45 5.91
CA ILE A 119 -1.00 -6.63 5.90
C ILE A 119 -1.64 -5.90 7.08
N LEU A 120 -2.55 -4.96 6.81
CA LEU A 120 -3.44 -4.37 7.81
C LEU A 120 -4.87 -4.86 7.62
N ARG A 121 -5.42 -5.51 8.64
CA ARG A 121 -6.80 -5.99 8.71
C ARG A 121 -7.63 -5.10 9.63
N PHE A 122 -8.87 -4.84 9.24
CA PHE A 122 -9.80 -4.01 10.02
C PHE A 122 -11.25 -4.19 9.56
N GLU A 123 -12.17 -3.85 10.45
CA GLU A 123 -13.61 -3.79 10.17
C GLU A 123 -14.03 -2.40 9.71
N TYR A 124 -14.73 -2.35 8.58
CA TYR A 124 -15.32 -1.15 8.01
C TYR A 124 -16.84 -1.26 7.96
N ASN A 125 -17.56 -0.24 8.43
CA ASN A 125 -19.00 -0.16 8.27
C ASN A 125 -19.35 0.77 7.10
N PRO A 126 -19.83 0.25 5.95
CA PRO A 126 -20.16 1.05 4.78
C PRO A 126 -21.37 1.97 4.98
N LYS A 127 -22.26 1.69 5.95
CA LYS A 127 -23.40 2.55 6.25
C LYS A 127 -22.98 3.81 7.00
N THR A 128 -22.05 3.68 7.94
CA THR A 128 -21.57 4.82 8.76
C THR A 128 -20.27 5.42 8.24
N LYS A 129 -19.58 4.74 7.31
CA LYS A 129 -18.26 5.09 6.79
C LYS A 129 -17.19 5.20 7.88
N VAL A 130 -17.24 4.28 8.85
CA VAL A 130 -16.36 4.28 10.02
C VAL A 130 -15.61 2.95 10.09
N VAL A 131 -14.32 3.02 10.41
CA VAL A 131 -13.49 1.87 10.78
C VAL A 131 -13.57 1.65 12.29
N ASN A 132 -13.68 0.39 12.73
CA ASN A 132 -13.64 0.04 14.15
C ASN A 132 -12.18 0.01 14.64
N PRO A 133 -11.74 0.95 15.51
CA PRO A 133 -10.33 1.01 15.94
C PRO A 133 -9.84 -0.26 16.63
N LYS A 134 -10.73 -0.96 17.35
CA LYS A 134 -10.38 -2.16 18.10
C LYS A 134 -10.19 -3.41 17.22
N SER A 135 -10.53 -3.30 15.94
CA SER A 135 -10.37 -4.38 14.96
C SER A 135 -9.05 -4.32 14.20
N LEU A 136 -8.23 -3.29 14.43
CA LEU A 136 -6.96 -3.09 13.74
C LEU A 136 -5.98 -4.22 14.07
N HIS A 137 -5.45 -4.87 13.04
CA HIS A 137 -4.47 -5.93 13.19
C HIS A 137 -3.45 -5.89 12.05
N CYS A 138 -2.16 -5.86 12.37
CA CYS A 138 -1.06 -5.70 11.42
C CYS A 138 -0.11 -6.90 11.46
N ILE A 139 0.26 -7.42 10.29
CA ILE A 139 1.09 -8.63 10.15
C ILE A 139 2.09 -8.45 9.02
N ASP A 140 3.35 -8.82 9.25
CA ASP A 140 4.34 -9.08 8.21
C ASP A 140 4.36 -10.56 7.82
N VAL A 141 4.36 -10.84 6.52
CA VAL A 141 4.42 -12.19 5.97
C VAL A 141 5.62 -12.28 5.00
N PRO A 142 6.58 -13.18 5.23
CA PRO A 142 7.69 -13.45 4.30
C PRO A 142 7.28 -14.32 3.11
#